data_AF-A0A965WHV2-F1
#
_entry.id   AF-A0A965WHV2-F1
#
_cell.length_a   1.000
_cell.length_b   1.000
_cell.length_c   1.000
_cell.angle_alpha   90.00
_cell.angle_beta   90.00
_cell.angle_gamma   90.00
#
_symmetry.space_group_name_H-M   'P 1'
#
loop_
_entity.id
_entity.type
_entity.pdbx_description
1 polymer ?
#
loop_
_entity_poly.entity_id
_entity_poly.type
_entity_poly.pdbx_seq_one_letter_code
_entity_poly.pdbx_strand_id
1 'polypeptide(L)'
;MDKLLLSKDSPRRIRSFVRRAGRTTLAQEHAIATLGNQFLFPFQDALFDWSVFGAPYQDAPRIVEIGFGMGESTAQIAQVRPNDVFLGIEVHEPGVGALLKRIGEQNLSNIRLISHDAVEVLERMIAP
;
A
#
# COMPACT_ATOMS: atom_id res chain seq x y z
N MET A 1 26.72 -42.79 13.37
CA MET A 1 25.81 -42.42 12.27
C MET A 1 25.70 -40.91 12.29
N ASP A 2 26.53 -40.27 11.46
CA ASP A 2 26.52 -38.83 11.21
C ASP A 2 25.43 -38.44 10.20
N LYS A 3 25.10 -37.13 10.21
CA LYS A 3 24.06 -36.35 9.49
C LYS A 3 22.70 -36.36 10.21
N LEU A 4 22.10 -35.22 10.59
CA LEU A 4 22.13 -33.91 9.92
C LEU A 4 21.85 -32.77 10.91
N LEU A 5 22.64 -31.71 10.76
CA LEU A 5 22.38 -30.36 11.22
C LEU A 5 21.01 -29.86 10.75
N LEU A 6 20.28 -29.18 11.63
CA LEU A 6 19.74 -27.88 11.26
C LEU A 6 19.69 -26.97 12.48
N SER A 7 20.78 -26.24 12.69
CA SER A 7 20.67 -24.94 13.33
C SER A 7 19.86 -24.04 12.40
N LYS A 8 18.89 -23.34 12.97
CA LYS A 8 18.71 -21.90 12.77
C LYS A 8 17.54 -21.47 13.63
N ASP A 9 17.84 -20.79 14.74
CA ASP A 9 17.07 -19.60 15.07
C ASP A 9 17.07 -18.73 13.80
N SER A 10 16.07 -18.95 12.94
CA SER A 10 15.84 -18.05 11.83
C SER A 10 15.50 -16.72 12.48
N PRO A 11 16.27 -15.66 12.24
CA PRO A 11 16.00 -14.37 12.85
C PRO A 11 14.52 -14.05 12.56
N ARG A 12 13.75 -13.86 13.64
CA ARG A 12 12.31 -13.67 13.54
C ARG A 12 12.07 -12.52 12.56
N ARG A 13 11.46 -12.81 11.41
CA ARG A 13 11.29 -11.84 10.32
C ARG A 13 10.67 -10.56 10.88
N ILE A 14 11.30 -9.42 10.60
CA ILE A 14 10.79 -8.11 11.02
C ILE A 14 9.43 -7.91 10.37
N ARG A 15 8.40 -7.64 11.17
CA ARG A 15 7.08 -7.21 10.70
C ARG A 15 6.98 -5.70 10.90
N SER A 16 6.43 -4.99 9.93
CA SER A 16 6.23 -3.53 10.05
C SER A 16 5.03 -3.16 10.93
N PHE A 17 4.26 -4.14 11.41
CA PHE A 17 2.94 -3.90 12.02
C PHE A 17 2.61 -4.84 13.18
N VAL A 18 1.61 -4.43 13.97
CA VAL A 18 0.95 -5.24 15.00
C VAL A 18 -0.54 -5.27 14.71
N ARG A 19 -1.19 -6.44 14.75
CA ARG A 19 -2.63 -6.54 14.49
C ARG A 19 -3.45 -6.07 15.68
N ARG A 20 -4.33 -5.10 15.46
CA ARG A 20 -5.44 -4.76 16.35
C ARG A 20 -6.74 -5.05 15.62
N ALA A 21 -7.71 -5.65 16.31
CA ALA A 21 -9.00 -5.95 15.69
C ALA A 21 -9.75 -4.63 15.40
N GLY A 22 -9.97 -4.35 14.12
CA GLY A 22 -10.88 -3.31 13.64
C GLY A 22 -11.86 -3.94 12.66
N ARG A 23 -13.11 -3.49 12.66
CA ARG A 23 -14.12 -3.95 11.71
C ARG A 23 -14.15 -3.01 10.50
N THR A 24 -14.19 -3.59 9.31
CA THR A 24 -14.51 -2.85 8.09
C THR A 24 -15.97 -2.41 8.14
N THR A 25 -16.25 -1.16 7.76
CA THR A 25 -17.62 -0.66 7.62
C THR A 25 -18.17 -0.98 6.23
N LEU A 26 -19.50 -1.01 6.07
CA LEU A 26 -20.13 -1.23 4.75
C LEU A 26 -19.63 -0.24 3.68
N ALA A 27 -19.37 1.02 4.06
CA ALA A 27 -18.86 2.02 3.13
C ALA A 27 -17.42 1.73 2.68
N GLN A 28 -16.58 1.17 3.57
CA GLN A 28 -15.22 0.76 3.26
C GLN A 28 -15.20 -0.50 2.39
N GLU A 29 -16.04 -1.50 2.70
CA GLU A 29 -16.22 -2.71 1.88
C GLU A 29 -16.68 -2.35 0.46
N HIS A 30 -17.67 -1.46 0.36
CA HIS A 30 -18.15 -0.97 -0.93
C HIS A 30 -17.05 -0.25 -1.71
N ALA A 31 -16.26 0.61 -1.07
CA ALA A 31 -15.14 1.30 -1.73
C ALA A 31 -14.06 0.33 -2.22
N ILE A 32 -13.76 -0.73 -1.46
CA ILE A 32 -12.85 -1.81 -1.90
C ILE A 32 -13.43 -2.50 -3.14
N ALA A 33 -14.70 -2.87 -3.12
CA ALA A 33 -15.35 -3.57 -4.22
C ALA A 33 -15.41 -2.73 -5.51
N THR A 34 -15.62 -1.42 -5.41
CA THR A 34 -15.81 -0.54 -6.57
C THR A 34 -14.50 0.04 -7.11
N LEU A 35 -13.57 0.40 -6.25
CA LEU A 35 -12.34 1.12 -6.62
C LEU A 35 -11.08 0.24 -6.54
N GLY A 36 -11.16 -0.92 -5.88
CA GLY A 36 -10.02 -1.81 -5.68
C GLY A 36 -9.32 -2.18 -6.98
N ASN A 37 -10.06 -2.56 -8.02
CA ASN A 37 -9.48 -2.95 -9.32
C ASN A 37 -8.65 -1.84 -10.00
N GLN A 38 -8.94 -0.56 -9.69
CA GLN A 38 -8.22 0.57 -10.29
C GLN A 38 -7.05 1.04 -9.43
N PHE A 39 -7.19 0.97 -8.11
CA PHE A 39 -6.27 1.64 -7.18
C PHE A 39 -5.41 0.68 -6.36
N LEU A 40 -5.84 -0.58 -6.17
CA LEU A 40 -5.04 -1.59 -5.46
C LEU A 40 -4.14 -2.35 -6.43
N PHE A 41 -2.86 -2.41 -6.07
CA PHE A 41 -1.87 -3.25 -6.70
C PHE A 41 -1.60 -4.50 -5.85
N PRO A 42 -1.64 -5.70 -6.45
CA PRO A 42 -1.28 -6.92 -5.73
C PRO A 42 0.20 -6.89 -5.38
N PHE A 43 0.54 -7.43 -4.21
CA PHE A 43 1.93 -7.73 -3.89
C PHE A 43 2.47 -8.82 -4.83
N GLN A 44 3.71 -8.64 -5.29
CA GLN A 44 4.40 -9.58 -6.17
C GLN A 44 5.92 -9.47 -5.97
N ASP A 45 6.65 -10.54 -6.31
CA ASP A 45 8.12 -10.55 -6.29
C ASP A 45 8.70 -9.93 -7.57
N ALA A 46 8.36 -8.66 -7.81
CA ALA A 46 8.87 -7.85 -8.91
C ALA A 46 8.72 -6.36 -8.61
N LEU A 47 9.56 -5.54 -9.25
CA LEU A 47 9.51 -4.09 -9.10
C LEU A 47 8.13 -3.52 -9.48
N PHE A 48 7.65 -2.57 -8.70
CA PHE A 48 6.42 -1.84 -8.94
C PHE A 48 6.55 -0.99 -10.20
N ASP A 49 5.61 -1.17 -11.12
CA ASP A 49 5.54 -0.39 -12.35
C ASP A 49 4.90 0.98 -12.07
N TRP A 50 5.71 2.04 -12.03
CA TRP A 50 5.24 3.40 -11.83
C TRP A 50 4.44 3.97 -13.01
N SER A 51 4.48 3.34 -14.18
CA SER A 51 3.73 3.80 -15.35
C SER A 51 2.20 3.69 -15.17
N VAL A 52 1.75 2.95 -14.15
CA VAL A 52 0.34 2.75 -13.79
C VAL A 52 -0.39 4.03 -13.39
N PHE A 53 0.36 5.08 -13.02
CA PHE A 53 -0.21 6.41 -12.79
C PHE A 53 -0.57 7.13 -14.10
N GLY A 54 0.05 6.76 -15.21
CA GLY A 54 -0.19 7.30 -16.55
C GLY A 54 0.78 8.40 -16.97
N ALA A 55 0.69 8.79 -18.24
CA ALA A 55 1.61 9.74 -18.89
C ALA A 55 1.78 11.10 -18.17
N PRO A 56 0.75 11.73 -17.56
CA PRO A 56 0.93 12.98 -16.84
C PRO A 56 1.92 12.91 -15.67
N TYR A 57 2.22 11.71 -15.18
CA TYR A 57 3.05 11.49 -14.00
C TYR A 57 4.39 10.83 -14.30
N GLN A 58 4.82 10.78 -15.57
CA GLN A 58 6.06 10.12 -15.98
C GLN A 58 7.28 10.60 -15.17
N ASP A 59 7.38 11.90 -14.95
CA ASP A 59 8.46 12.57 -14.21
C ASP A 59 8.02 13.08 -12.83
N ALA A 60 6.86 12.65 -12.34
CA ALA A 60 6.34 13.07 -11.04
C ALA A 60 7.25 12.56 -9.90
N PRO A 61 7.44 13.36 -8.84
CA PRO A 61 8.02 12.86 -7.60
C PRO A 61 7.22 11.66 -7.07
N ARG A 62 7.95 10.60 -6.71
CA ARG A 62 7.38 9.34 -6.23
C ARG A 62 7.50 9.27 -4.72
N ILE A 63 6.37 9.15 -4.04
CA ILE A 63 6.29 9.14 -2.59
C ILE A 63 5.73 7.80 -2.14
N VAL A 64 6.39 7.16 -1.18
CA VAL A 64 5.89 5.96 -0.52
C VAL A 64 5.42 6.33 0.87
N GLU A 65 4.16 6.07 1.18
CA GLU A 65 3.60 6.25 2.51
C GLU A 65 3.38 4.90 3.18
N ILE A 66 4.11 4.62 4.25
CA ILE A 66 4.06 3.37 5.00
C ILE A 66 3.11 3.53 6.19
N GLY A 67 2.11 2.64 6.28
CA GLY A 67 1.14 2.63 7.38
C GLY A 67 0.25 3.86 7.36
N PHE A 68 -0.38 4.15 6.21
CA PHE A 68 -1.25 5.32 6.04
C PHE A 68 -2.50 5.31 6.93
N GLY A 69 -2.79 4.21 7.63
CA GLY A 69 -3.89 4.10 8.58
C GLY A 69 -5.23 4.35 7.89
N MET A 70 -5.99 5.35 8.36
CA MET A 70 -7.30 5.70 7.79
C MET A 70 -7.23 6.62 6.55
N GLY A 71 -6.02 7.02 6.14
CA GLY A 71 -5.79 7.73 4.87
C GLY A 71 -6.25 9.20 4.82
N GLU A 72 -6.62 9.82 5.94
CA GLU A 72 -6.97 11.26 5.97
C GLU A 72 -5.79 12.13 5.50
N SER A 73 -4.63 11.95 6.13
CA SER A 73 -3.43 12.73 5.80
C SER A 73 -2.96 12.46 4.37
N THR A 74 -2.94 11.19 3.94
CA THR A 74 -2.61 10.80 2.56
C THR A 74 -3.47 11.53 1.54
N ALA A 75 -4.80 11.47 1.71
CA ALA A 75 -5.74 12.08 0.78
C ALA A 75 -5.57 13.61 0.75
N GLN A 76 -5.44 14.25 1.92
CA GLN A 76 -5.23 15.69 2.02
C GLN A 76 -3.93 16.13 1.35
N ILE A 77 -2.82 15.41 1.59
CA ILE A 77 -1.52 15.73 1.00
C ILE A 77 -1.56 15.53 -0.52
N ALA A 78 -2.13 14.42 -1.00
CA ALA A 78 -2.26 14.13 -2.43
C ALA A 78 -3.10 15.18 -3.16
N GLN A 79 -4.15 15.69 -2.53
CA GLN A 79 -4.99 16.76 -3.07
C GLN A 79 -4.23 18.08 -3.24
N VAL A 80 -3.38 18.46 -2.28
CA VAL A 80 -2.59 19.70 -2.36
C VAL A 80 -1.26 19.54 -3.11
N ARG A 81 -0.87 18.31 -3.44
CA ARG A 81 0.32 17.96 -4.25
C ARG A 81 -0.10 17.16 -5.49
N PRO A 82 -0.92 17.74 -6.40
CA PRO A 82 -1.49 17.01 -7.53
C PRO A 82 -0.45 16.57 -8.58
N ASN A 83 0.79 17.08 -8.52
CA ASN A 83 1.88 16.71 -9.44
C ASN A 83 2.78 15.60 -8.91
N ASP A 84 2.53 15.12 -7.68
CA ASP A 84 3.26 14.02 -7.07
C ASP A 84 2.40 12.76 -7.08
N VAL A 85 3.03 11.59 -7.11
CA VAL A 85 2.35 10.30 -7.01
C VAL A 85 2.66 9.59 -5.70
N PHE A 86 1.64 8.99 -5.11
CA PHE A 86 1.69 8.36 -3.80
C PHE A 86 1.40 6.86 -3.92
N LEU A 87 2.35 6.04 -3.46
CA LEU A 87 2.15 4.62 -3.20
C LEU A 87 1.91 4.42 -1.71
N GLY A 88 0.66 4.23 -1.32
CA GLY A 88 0.28 3.93 0.06
C GLY A 88 0.40 2.44 0.37
N ILE A 89 1.02 2.08 1.49
CA ILE A 89 1.14 0.70 1.97
C ILE A 89 0.45 0.56 3.32
N GLU A 90 -0.54 -0.32 3.42
CA GLU A 90 -1.28 -0.58 4.66
C GLU A 90 -1.72 -2.03 4.72
N VAL A 91 -1.54 -2.68 5.87
CA VAL A 91 -1.92 -4.08 6.09
C VAL A 91 -3.36 -4.23 6.55
N HIS A 92 -3.97 -3.16 7.05
CA HIS A 92 -5.30 -3.14 7.62
C HIS A 92 -6.35 -2.77 6.58
N GLU A 93 -7.18 -3.75 6.22
CA GLU A 93 -8.29 -3.61 5.28
C GLU A 93 -9.24 -2.44 5.59
N PRO A 94 -9.62 -2.13 6.86
CA PRO A 94 -10.43 -0.93 7.14
C PRO A 94 -9.75 0.37 6.69
N GLY A 95 -8.42 0.46 6.83
CA GLY A 95 -7.63 1.60 6.38
C GLY A 95 -7.63 1.72 4.86
N VAL A 96 -7.39 0.60 4.17
CA VAL A 96 -7.46 0.51 2.70
C VAL A 96 -8.82 0.99 2.19
N GLY A 97 -9.92 0.48 2.74
CA GLY A 97 -11.26 0.91 2.34
C GLY A 97 -11.55 2.37 2.67
N ALA A 98 -11.00 2.90 3.77
CA ALA A 98 -11.16 4.31 4.13
C ALA A 98 -10.46 5.23 3.12
N LEU A 99 -9.23 4.90 2.71
CA LEU A 99 -8.51 5.69 1.72
C LEU A 99 -9.13 5.54 0.32
N LEU A 100 -9.55 4.35 -0.09
CA LEU A 100 -10.30 4.18 -1.36
C LEU A 100 -11.57 5.02 -1.39
N LYS A 101 -12.33 5.05 -0.30
CA LYS A 101 -13.52 5.90 -0.20
C LYS A 101 -13.17 7.37 -0.43
N ARG A 102 -12.11 7.88 0.22
CA ARG A 102 -11.64 9.27 0.06
C ARG A 102 -11.17 9.56 -1.36
N ILE A 103 -10.44 8.61 -1.97
CA ILE A 103 -10.01 8.71 -3.37
C ILE A 103 -11.22 8.94 -4.29
N GLY A 104 -12.29 8.14 -4.11
CA GLY A 104 -13.52 8.31 -4.88
C GLY A 104 -14.23 9.64 -4.61
N GLU A 105 -14.38 10.02 -3.34
CA GLU A 105 -15.07 11.27 -2.96
C GLU A 105 -14.35 12.54 -3.42
N GLN A 106 -13.01 12.50 -3.45
CA GLN A 106 -12.16 13.64 -3.81
C GLN A 106 -11.64 13.58 -5.24
N ASN A 107 -12.02 12.55 -6.02
CA ASN A 107 -11.56 12.31 -7.39
C ASN A 107 -10.02 12.31 -7.53
N LEU A 108 -9.33 11.68 -6.59
CA LEU A 108 -7.86 11.61 -6.60
C LEU A 108 -7.40 10.57 -7.63
N SER A 109 -6.45 10.94 -8.47
CA SER A 109 -5.88 10.04 -9.49
C SER A 109 -4.42 9.67 -9.21
N ASN A 110 -3.76 10.43 -8.34
CA ASN A 110 -2.33 10.36 -8.03
C ASN A 110 -2.01 9.48 -6.81
N ILE A 111 -2.89 8.56 -6.43
CA ILE A 111 -2.66 7.56 -5.37
C ILE A 111 -2.78 6.15 -5.96
N ARG A 112 -1.93 5.21 -5.54
CA ARG A 112 -2.11 3.75 -5.65
C ARG A 112 -1.81 3.10 -4.31
N LEU A 113 -2.39 1.94 -4.05
CA LEU A 113 -2.35 1.26 -2.76
C LEU A 113 -1.78 -0.15 -2.90
N ILE A 114 -1.03 -0.61 -1.92
CA ILE A 114 -0.66 -2.02 -1.75
C ILE A 114 -1.10 -2.47 -0.35
N SER A 115 -1.90 -3.53 -0.29
CA SER A 115 -2.34 -4.13 0.97
C SER A 115 -1.41 -5.27 1.39
N HIS A 116 -0.27 -4.95 1.99
CA HIS A 116 0.76 -5.93 2.36
C HIS A 116 1.71 -5.40 3.44
N ASP A 117 2.52 -6.27 4.05
CA ASP A 117 3.60 -5.86 4.95
C ASP A 117 4.60 -4.97 4.20
N ALA A 118 4.89 -3.80 4.77
CA ALA A 118 5.67 -2.78 4.10
C ALA A 118 7.14 -3.14 3.94
N VAL A 119 7.72 -3.94 4.85
CA VAL A 119 9.09 -4.42 4.67
C VAL A 119 9.16 -5.29 3.41
N GLU A 120 8.18 -6.17 3.20
CA GLU A 120 8.16 -7.01 2.00
C GLU A 120 7.98 -6.21 0.72
N VAL A 121 7.11 -5.19 0.73
CA VAL A 121 6.93 -4.30 -0.43
C VAL A 121 8.21 -3.55 -0.74
N LEU A 122 8.88 -2.96 0.27
CA LEU A 122 10.13 -2.24 0.06
C LEU A 122 11.24 -3.17 -0.46
N GLU A 123 11.38 -4.37 0.12
CA GLU A 123 12.42 -5.32 -0.28
C GLU A 123 12.22 -5.89 -1.69
N ARG A 124 10.97 -6.09 -2.13
CA ARG A 124 10.66 -6.85 -3.35
C ARG A 124 10.16 -6.02 -4.51
N MET A 125 9.53 -4.89 -4.21
CA MET A 125 8.82 -4.08 -5.22
C MET A 125 9.44 -2.69 -5.42
N ILE A 126 10.29 -2.21 -4.51
CA ILE A 126 10.88 -0.88 -4.61
C ILE A 126 12.38 -0.99 -4.90
N ALA A 127 12.84 -0.27 -5.92
CA ALA A 127 14.26 -0.23 -6.27
C ALA A 127 15.06 0.52 -5.18
N PRO A 128 16.31 0.12 -4.87
CA PRO A 128 17.20 0.80 -3.93
C PRO A 128 17.51 2.25 -4.30
#